data_AF-A0A7J4KA81-F1
#
_entry.id   AF-A0A7J4KA81-F1
#
_cell.length_a   1.000
_cell.length_b   1.000
_cell.length_c   1.000
_cell.angle_alpha   90.00
_cell.angle_beta   90.00
_cell.angle_gamma   90.00
#
_symmetry.space_group_name_H-M   'P 1'
#
loop_
_entity.id
_entity.type
_entity.pdbx_description
1 polymer ?
#
loop_
_entity_poly.entity_id
_entity_poly.type
_entity_poly.pdbx_seq_one_letter_code
_entity_poly.pdbx_strand_id
1 'polypeptide(L)'
;MIQNYNGYRVLQEFMEHPLKGYKLRELSRILKLGLPSVSKYVKELEKEGIIELQTFHGTRLYFANRESEKFKIHKIFHNRIKLLESGVIEHIQKELSYPTIILFGSRSRGDDTEKSDYDIAAFGSEIRNLNLDEYERKIKSPIQLVTFNIEEFQRLKELRPGLLLNIMEGIKLSGNSLNVFRKIHDKTFKI
;
A
#
# COMPACT_ATOMS: atom_id res chain seq x y z
N MET A 1 -17.68 -9.56 -4.00
CA MET A 1 -16.68 -8.79 -3.23
C MET A 1 -16.94 -7.30 -3.41
N ILE A 2 -16.62 -6.47 -2.41
CA ILE A 2 -16.82 -5.00 -2.45
C ILE A 2 -16.15 -4.37 -3.69
N GLN A 3 -15.02 -4.93 -4.15
CA GLN A 3 -14.30 -4.45 -5.33
C GLN A 3 -15.09 -4.50 -6.64
N ASN A 4 -16.10 -5.39 -6.74
CA ASN A 4 -16.93 -5.50 -7.94
C ASN A 4 -17.99 -4.38 -8.01
N TYR A 5 -18.17 -3.61 -6.94
CA TYR A 5 -19.05 -2.47 -6.93
C TYR A 5 -18.53 -1.38 -7.86
N ASN A 6 -19.40 -0.85 -8.73
CA ASN A 6 -18.99 0.12 -9.76
C ASN A 6 -18.38 1.40 -9.19
N GLY A 7 -18.84 1.86 -8.01
CA GLY A 7 -18.22 3.01 -7.34
C GLY A 7 -16.78 2.72 -6.90
N TYR A 8 -16.51 1.51 -6.41
CA TYR A 8 -15.15 1.09 -6.07
C TYR A 8 -14.27 1.01 -7.33
N ARG A 9 -14.79 0.44 -8.43
CA ARG A 9 -14.06 0.36 -9.70
C ARG A 9 -13.70 1.75 -10.25
N VAL A 10 -14.59 2.73 -10.10
CA VAL A 10 -14.28 4.13 -10.45
C VAL A 10 -13.18 4.68 -9.55
N LEU A 11 -13.28 4.52 -8.23
CA LEU A 11 -12.26 4.97 -7.29
C LEU A 11 -10.89 4.29 -7.53
N GLN A 12 -10.90 3.01 -7.90
CA GLN A 12 -9.71 2.22 -8.17
C GLN A 12 -8.84 2.84 -9.27
N GLU A 13 -9.42 3.39 -10.34
CA GLU A 13 -8.67 4.08 -11.40
C GLU A 13 -7.87 5.28 -10.88
N PHE A 14 -8.41 5.99 -9.89
CA PHE A 14 -7.72 7.10 -9.23
C PHE A 14 -6.68 6.62 -8.22
N MET A 15 -6.89 5.48 -7.55
CA MET A 15 -5.91 4.92 -6.61
C MET A 15 -4.70 4.33 -7.33
N GLU A 16 -4.92 3.60 -8.43
CA GLU A 16 -3.86 2.98 -9.23
C GLU A 16 -3.08 4.00 -10.06
N HIS A 17 -3.71 5.10 -10.47
CA HIS A 17 -3.09 6.17 -11.26
C HIS A 17 -3.37 7.56 -10.68
N PRO A 18 -2.84 7.88 -9.49
CA PRO A 18 -3.18 9.09 -8.74
C PRO A 18 -2.68 10.38 -9.38
N LEU A 19 -1.71 10.29 -10.29
CA LEU A 19 -1.18 11.45 -11.03
C LEU A 19 -1.96 11.75 -12.31
N LYS A 20 -2.88 10.86 -12.72
CA LYS A 20 -3.60 10.98 -13.98
C LYS A 20 -4.93 11.69 -13.80
N GLY A 21 -5.18 12.65 -14.69
CA GLY A 21 -6.48 13.33 -14.82
C GLY A 21 -7.37 12.63 -15.84
N TYR A 22 -8.65 12.46 -15.51
CA TYR A 22 -9.60 11.72 -16.33
C TYR A 22 -10.78 12.56 -16.83
N LYS A 23 -11.21 12.28 -18.06
CA LYS A 23 -12.53 12.68 -18.56
C LYS A 23 -13.58 11.61 -18.23
N LEU A 24 -14.83 12.02 -17.99
CA LEU A 24 -15.94 11.06 -17.75
C LEU A 24 -16.09 10.02 -18.88
N ARG A 25 -15.97 10.45 -20.14
CA ARG A 25 -16.03 9.56 -21.31
C ARG A 25 -14.84 8.61 -21.40
N GLU A 26 -13.69 8.99 -20.87
CA GLU A 26 -12.51 8.12 -20.81
C GLU A 26 -12.73 7.02 -19.77
N LEU A 27 -13.13 7.38 -18.54
CA LEU A 27 -13.48 6.42 -17.49
C LEU A 27 -14.57 5.44 -17.94
N SER A 28 -15.60 5.93 -18.64
CA SER A 28 -16.65 5.10 -19.22
C SER A 28 -16.11 4.02 -20.15
N ARG A 29 -15.11 4.35 -20.99
CA ARG A 29 -14.48 3.38 -21.90
C ARG A 29 -13.59 2.38 -21.17
N ILE A 30 -12.75 2.88 -20.25
CA ILE A 30 -11.84 2.04 -19.45
C ILE A 30 -12.65 1.01 -18.64
N LEU A 31 -13.67 1.48 -17.93
CA LEU A 31 -14.47 0.66 -17.02
C LEU A 31 -15.59 -0.12 -17.71
N LYS A 32 -15.86 0.16 -18.99
CA LYS A 32 -17.01 -0.39 -19.74
C LYS A 32 -18.33 -0.14 -19.00
N LEU A 33 -18.49 1.07 -18.47
CA LEU A 33 -19.68 1.51 -17.74
C LEU A 33 -20.42 2.61 -18.50
N GLY A 34 -21.74 2.65 -18.37
CA GLY A 34 -22.55 3.73 -18.93
C GLY A 34 -22.12 5.10 -18.37
N LEU A 35 -22.07 6.11 -19.25
CA LEU A 35 -21.70 7.47 -18.87
C LEU A 35 -22.53 8.04 -17.69
N PRO A 36 -23.85 7.80 -17.59
CA PRO A 36 -24.63 8.25 -16.42
C PRO A 36 -24.14 7.65 -15.10
N SER A 37 -23.77 6.37 -15.09
CA SER A 37 -23.26 5.68 -13.89
C SER A 37 -21.90 6.23 -13.49
N VAL A 38 -20.98 6.40 -14.44
CA VAL A 38 -19.67 7.00 -14.15
C VAL A 38 -19.82 8.43 -13.62
N SER A 39 -20.66 9.24 -14.26
CA SER A 39 -20.95 10.62 -13.83
C SER A 39 -21.51 10.67 -12.41
N LYS A 40 -22.41 9.75 -12.04
CA LYS A 40 -22.93 9.62 -10.69
C LYS A 40 -21.80 9.37 -9.68
N TYR A 41 -20.99 8.33 -9.88
CA TYR A 41 -19.94 7.96 -8.92
C TYR A 41 -18.83 9.00 -8.83
N VAL A 42 -18.42 9.60 -9.95
CA VAL A 42 -17.43 10.69 -9.95
C VAL A 42 -17.94 11.89 -9.14
N LYS A 43 -19.21 12.28 -9.30
CA LYS A 43 -19.80 13.36 -8.49
C LYS A 43 -19.89 13.01 -7.00
N GLU A 44 -20.19 11.76 -6.66
CA GLU A 44 -20.19 11.29 -5.27
C GLU A 44 -18.78 11.40 -4.66
N LEU A 45 -17.76 10.90 -5.34
CA LEU A 45 -16.36 10.98 -4.90
C LEU A 45 -15.85 12.43 -4.81
N GLU A 46 -16.23 13.30 -5.75
CA GLU A 46 -15.92 14.73 -5.75
C GLU A 46 -16.57 15.42 -4.55
N LYS A 47 -17.86 15.16 -4.30
CA LYS A 47 -18.59 15.69 -3.13
C LYS A 47 -17.96 15.23 -1.81
N GLU A 48 -17.43 14.02 -1.76
CA GLU A 48 -16.76 13.50 -0.57
C GLU A 48 -15.34 14.07 -0.37
N GLY A 49 -14.80 14.77 -1.37
CA GLY A 49 -13.45 15.31 -1.38
C GLY A 49 -12.37 14.26 -1.60
N ILE A 50 -12.72 13.10 -2.17
CA ILE A 50 -11.77 12.01 -2.48
C ILE A 50 -11.07 12.26 -3.82
N ILE A 51 -11.79 12.88 -4.75
CA ILE A 51 -11.27 13.38 -6.02
C ILE A 51 -11.61 14.85 -6.16
N GLU A 52 -10.97 15.51 -7.12
CA GLU A 52 -11.20 16.93 -7.39
C GLU A 52 -11.21 17.20 -8.89
N LEU A 53 -11.96 18.23 -9.28
CA LEU A 53 -12.04 18.68 -10.65
C LEU A 53 -11.10 19.86 -10.86
N GLN A 54 -10.15 19.70 -11.79
CA GLN A 54 -9.22 20.74 -12.16
C GLN A 54 -9.38 21.12 -13.64
N THR A 55 -9.02 22.36 -13.99
CA THR A 55 -8.92 22.78 -15.39
C THR A 55 -7.46 22.75 -15.82
N PHE A 56 -7.11 21.81 -16.69
CA PHE A 56 -5.76 21.65 -17.22
C PHE A 56 -5.76 21.98 -18.72
N HIS A 57 -5.02 23.03 -19.13
CA HIS A 57 -5.01 23.55 -20.50
C HIS A 57 -6.42 23.71 -21.12
N GLY A 58 -7.34 24.34 -20.38
CA GLY A 58 -8.73 24.56 -20.83
C GLY A 58 -9.63 23.32 -20.80
N THR A 59 -9.12 22.17 -20.37
CA THR A 59 -9.88 20.92 -20.25
C THR A 59 -10.19 20.61 -18.79
N ARG A 60 -11.46 20.36 -18.48
CA ARG A 60 -11.88 19.88 -17.15
C ARG A 60 -11.54 18.38 -17.00
N LEU A 61 -10.71 18.06 -16.03
CA LEU A 61 -10.27 16.71 -15.71
C LEU A 61 -10.46 16.44 -14.22
N TYR A 62 -10.89 15.23 -13.89
CA TYR A 62 -10.96 14.75 -12.51
C TYR A 62 -9.62 14.12 -12.12
N PHE A 63 -9.08 14.52 -10.98
CA PHE A 63 -7.84 14.01 -10.41
C PHE A 63 -8.10 13.40 -9.03
N ALA A 64 -7.25 12.46 -8.62
CA ALA A 64 -7.20 12.05 -7.22
C ALA A 64 -6.86 13.25 -6.33
N ASN A 65 -7.62 13.48 -5.27
CA ASN A 65 -7.24 14.48 -4.27
C ASN A 65 -6.22 13.84 -3.30
N ARG A 66 -4.94 13.86 -3.67
CA ARG A 66 -3.86 13.17 -2.94
C ARG A 66 -3.60 13.73 -1.54
N GLU A 67 -3.97 14.99 -1.31
CA GLU A 67 -3.90 15.63 0.00
C GLU A 67 -5.08 15.27 0.91
N SER A 68 -6.13 14.65 0.36
CA SER A 68 -7.29 14.20 1.13
C SER A 68 -6.97 12.98 1.98
N GLU A 69 -7.14 13.10 3.29
CA GLU A 69 -7.02 11.97 4.22
C GLU A 69 -8.00 10.84 3.88
N LYS A 70 -9.19 11.16 3.35
CA LYS A 70 -10.13 10.13 2.88
C LYS A 70 -9.56 9.35 1.70
N PHE A 71 -8.96 10.02 0.73
CA PHE A 71 -8.31 9.36 -0.40
C PHE A 71 -7.17 8.46 0.08
N LYS A 72 -6.29 8.97 0.95
CA LYS A 72 -5.17 8.20 1.52
C LYS A 72 -5.66 6.95 2.24
N ILE A 73 -6.71 7.06 3.07
CA ILE A 73 -7.31 5.90 3.77
C ILE A 73 -7.81 4.86 2.77
N HIS A 74 -8.58 5.25 1.75
CA HIS A 74 -9.03 4.31 0.72
C HIS A 74 -7.86 3.64 0.00
N LYS A 75 -6.82 4.41 -0.30
CA LYS A 75 -5.63 3.94 -0.98
C LYS A 75 -4.82 2.95 -0.14
N ILE A 76 -4.66 3.21 1.16
CA ILE A 76 -4.08 2.26 2.12
C ILE A 76 -4.85 0.93 2.12
N PHE A 77 -6.18 0.98 2.20
CA PHE A 77 -7.00 -0.23 2.16
C PHE A 77 -6.84 -0.99 0.85
N HIS A 78 -6.85 -0.28 -0.28
CA HIS A 78 -6.64 -0.88 -1.60
C HIS A 78 -5.28 -1.58 -1.70
N ASN A 79 -4.20 -0.93 -1.27
CA ASN A 79 -2.86 -1.51 -1.25
C ASN A 79 -2.80 -2.80 -0.42
N ARG A 80 -3.42 -2.81 0.76
CA ARG A 80 -3.46 -3.98 1.66
C ARG A 80 -4.26 -5.13 1.06
N ILE A 81 -5.37 -4.84 0.41
CA ILE A 81 -6.19 -5.87 -0.24
C ILE A 81 -5.42 -6.51 -1.40
N LYS A 82 -4.70 -5.72 -2.22
CA LYS A 82 -3.85 -6.27 -3.29
C LYS A 82 -2.79 -7.24 -2.76
N LEU A 83 -2.14 -6.89 -1.65
CA LEU A 83 -1.17 -7.78 -1.00
C LEU A 83 -1.83 -9.08 -0.53
N LEU A 84 -2.97 -9.00 0.15
CA LEU A 84 -3.70 -10.16 0.64
C LEU A 84 -4.15 -11.07 -0.51
N GLU A 85 -4.78 -10.52 -1.54
CA GLU A 85 -5.31 -11.29 -2.67
C GLU A 85 -4.22 -11.90 -3.55
N SER A 86 -3.02 -11.32 -3.56
CA SER A 86 -1.88 -11.89 -4.30
C SER A 86 -1.37 -13.20 -3.72
N GLY A 87 -1.57 -13.44 -2.42
CA GLY A 87 -0.99 -14.57 -1.68
C GLY A 87 0.44 -14.34 -1.17
N VAL A 88 1.02 -13.14 -1.38
CA VAL A 88 2.42 -12.87 -1.05
C VAL A 88 2.69 -12.92 0.46
N ILE A 89 1.71 -12.50 1.27
CA ILE A 89 1.85 -12.49 2.72
C ILE A 89 1.90 -13.91 3.26
N GLU A 90 1.03 -14.79 2.77
CA GLU A 90 1.01 -16.21 3.10
C GLU A 90 2.29 -16.92 2.66
N HIS A 91 2.85 -16.54 1.52
CA HIS A 91 4.12 -17.07 1.04
C HIS A 91 5.28 -16.66 1.95
N ILE A 92 5.43 -15.36 2.25
CA ILE A 92 6.46 -14.85 3.18
C ILE A 92 6.32 -15.52 4.55
N GLN A 93 5.09 -15.70 5.04
CA GLN A 93 4.82 -16.42 6.28
C GLN A 93 5.38 -17.84 6.27
N LYS A 94 5.13 -18.62 5.22
CA LYS A 94 5.58 -20.01 5.15
C LYS A 94 7.10 -20.11 5.02
N GLU A 95 7.70 -19.32 4.13
CA GLU A 95 9.13 -19.38 3.84
C GLU A 95 10.01 -18.87 4.98
N LEU A 96 9.49 -17.94 5.81
CA LEU A 96 10.25 -17.31 6.91
C LEU A 96 9.76 -17.73 8.30
N SER A 97 9.09 -18.89 8.42
CA SER A 97 8.62 -19.43 9.71
C SER A 97 7.74 -18.46 10.51
N TYR A 98 6.74 -17.87 9.85
CA TYR A 98 5.74 -16.96 10.39
C TYR A 98 6.31 -15.71 11.07
N PRO A 99 7.05 -14.86 10.32
CA PRO A 99 7.63 -13.63 10.86
C PRO A 99 6.55 -12.59 11.16
N THR A 100 6.93 -11.53 11.86
CA THR A 100 6.15 -10.29 11.87
C THR A 100 6.38 -9.56 10.57
N ILE A 101 5.33 -9.22 9.84
CA ILE A 101 5.40 -8.56 8.53
C ILE A 101 4.79 -7.17 8.64
N ILE A 102 5.52 -6.16 8.17
CA ILE A 102 5.11 -4.75 8.19
C ILE A 102 5.23 -4.19 6.77
N LEU A 103 4.13 -3.63 6.26
CA LEU A 103 4.16 -2.75 5.09
C LEU A 103 4.55 -1.35 5.56
N PHE A 104 5.61 -0.79 5.01
CA PHE A 104 6.03 0.57 5.33
C PHE A 104 6.14 1.42 4.07
N GLY A 105 6.73 2.61 4.20
CA GLY A 105 6.93 3.50 3.06
C GLY A 105 5.63 4.07 2.50
N SER A 106 5.67 4.46 1.23
CA SER A 106 4.58 5.24 0.61
C SER A 106 3.24 4.49 0.56
N ARG A 107 3.28 3.18 0.28
CA ARG A 107 2.09 2.33 0.21
C ARG A 107 1.38 2.17 1.56
N SER A 108 2.11 2.31 2.67
CA SER A 108 1.55 2.31 4.03
C SER A 108 0.89 3.63 4.42
N ARG A 109 1.30 4.75 3.80
CA ARG A 109 0.75 6.09 4.03
C ARG A 109 -0.34 6.49 3.04
N GLY A 110 -0.45 5.77 1.92
CA GLY A 110 -1.42 6.06 0.85
C GLY A 110 -1.06 7.26 -0.02
N ASP A 111 0.20 7.73 0.05
CA ASP A 111 0.72 8.84 -0.77
C ASP A 111 1.46 8.34 -2.03
N ASP A 112 1.52 7.01 -2.21
CA ASP A 112 2.21 6.32 -3.29
C ASP A 112 1.70 6.67 -4.69
N THR A 113 2.47 6.29 -5.70
CA THR A 113 2.16 6.47 -7.13
C THR A 113 2.21 5.13 -7.86
N GLU A 114 1.79 5.11 -9.12
CA GLU A 114 1.89 3.93 -9.99
C GLU A 114 3.33 3.40 -10.16
N LYS A 115 4.34 4.24 -9.84
CA LYS A 115 5.77 3.89 -9.88
C LYS A 115 6.32 3.39 -8.55
N SER A 116 5.55 3.52 -7.47
CA SER A 116 5.98 3.10 -6.14
C SER A 116 5.94 1.58 -6.01
N ASP A 117 6.94 1.05 -5.35
CA ASP A 117 7.03 -0.34 -4.90
C ASP A 117 6.28 -0.55 -3.57
N TYR A 118 6.13 -1.82 -3.20
CA TYR A 118 5.69 -2.26 -1.89
C TYR A 118 6.90 -2.53 -1.00
N ASP A 119 7.18 -1.61 -0.08
CA ASP A 119 8.22 -1.75 0.94
C ASP A 119 7.72 -2.65 2.08
N ILE A 120 8.29 -3.85 2.21
CA ILE A 120 7.89 -4.85 3.21
C ILE A 120 9.08 -5.21 4.09
N ALA A 121 8.89 -5.11 5.41
CA ALA A 121 9.84 -5.60 6.39
C ALA A 121 9.32 -6.89 7.04
N ALA A 122 10.16 -7.92 7.12
CA ALA A 122 9.86 -9.16 7.79
C ALA A 122 10.86 -9.44 8.94
N PHE A 123 10.35 -9.57 10.16
CA PHE A 123 11.14 -9.83 11.36
C PHE A 123 10.98 -11.29 11.77
N GLY A 124 12.04 -12.08 11.58
CA GLY A 124 12.05 -13.52 11.79
C GLY A 124 13.37 -14.02 12.39
N SER A 125 13.53 -15.33 12.47
CA SER A 125 14.80 -15.95 12.94
C SER A 125 15.85 -16.03 11.84
N GLU A 126 15.44 -16.03 10.57
CA GLU A 126 16.32 -16.25 9.42
C GLU A 126 16.22 -15.11 8.40
N ILE A 127 17.37 -14.80 7.79
CA ILE A 127 17.50 -13.87 6.69
C ILE A 127 17.46 -14.70 5.41
N ARG A 128 16.54 -14.40 4.50
CA ARG A 128 16.44 -15.10 3.21
C ARG A 128 16.01 -14.14 2.12
N ASN A 129 16.61 -14.32 0.94
CA ASN A 129 16.12 -13.70 -0.28
C ASN A 129 15.03 -14.60 -0.86
N LEU A 130 13.80 -14.08 -0.92
CA LEU A 130 12.68 -14.79 -1.54
C LEU A 130 12.49 -14.30 -2.97
N ASN A 131 12.19 -15.23 -3.90
CA ASN A 131 11.74 -14.85 -5.23
C ASN A 131 10.25 -14.45 -5.14
N LEU A 132 9.96 -13.18 -5.43
CA LEU A 132 8.61 -12.64 -5.37
C LEU A 132 8.01 -12.30 -6.75
N ASP A 133 8.68 -12.65 -7.85
CA ASP A 133 8.33 -12.22 -9.21
C ASP A 133 6.88 -12.59 -9.59
N GLU A 134 6.39 -13.75 -9.15
CA GLU A 134 5.01 -14.15 -9.40
C GLU A 134 3.99 -13.20 -8.75
N TYR A 135 4.27 -12.77 -7.52
CA TYR A 135 3.40 -11.88 -6.76
C TYR A 135 3.47 -10.45 -7.31
N GLU A 136 4.66 -10.00 -7.71
CA GLU A 136 4.83 -8.71 -8.39
C GLU A 136 4.02 -8.65 -9.68
N ARG A 137 3.99 -9.73 -10.48
CA ARG A 137 3.13 -9.81 -11.67
C ARG A 137 1.63 -9.77 -11.34
N LYS A 138 1.20 -10.44 -10.25
CA LYS A 138 -0.21 -10.42 -9.81
C LYS A 138 -0.64 -9.02 -9.35
N ILE A 139 0.21 -8.35 -8.56
CA ILE A 139 -0.05 -7.01 -8.02
C ILE A 139 0.18 -5.92 -9.08
N LYS A 140 1.00 -6.21 -10.09
CA LYS A 140 1.51 -5.28 -11.11
C LYS A 140 2.33 -4.14 -10.50
N SER A 141 3.13 -4.46 -9.50
CA SER A 141 4.06 -3.52 -8.85
C SER A 141 5.21 -4.29 -8.21
N PRO A 142 6.42 -3.71 -8.15
CA PRO A 142 7.55 -4.34 -7.48
C PRO A 142 7.32 -4.48 -5.97
N ILE A 143 8.00 -5.44 -5.35
CA ILE A 143 7.97 -5.69 -3.91
C ILE A 143 9.41 -5.69 -3.40
N GLN A 144 9.75 -4.73 -2.56
CA GLN A 144 11.02 -4.71 -1.85
C GLN A 144 10.85 -5.38 -0.48
N LEU A 145 11.31 -6.62 -0.36
CA LEU A 145 11.32 -7.33 0.90
C LEU A 145 12.67 -7.17 1.61
N VAL A 146 12.65 -6.64 2.83
CA VAL A 146 13.80 -6.60 3.73
C VAL A 146 13.53 -7.52 4.91
N THR A 147 14.37 -8.54 5.08
CA THR A 147 14.29 -9.47 6.21
C THR A 147 15.29 -9.10 7.29
N PHE A 148 14.89 -9.19 8.56
CA PHE A 148 15.74 -8.93 9.70
C PHE A 148 15.71 -10.10 10.67
N ASN A 149 16.88 -10.58 11.07
CA ASN A 149 17.01 -11.38 12.29
C ASN A 149 17.12 -10.47 13.54
N ILE A 150 17.22 -11.08 14.74
CA ILE A 150 17.30 -10.33 16.00
C ILE A 150 18.53 -9.41 16.05
N GLU A 151 19.68 -9.90 15.58
CA GLU A 151 20.95 -9.15 15.64
C GLU A 151 20.96 -7.98 14.66
N GLU A 152 20.50 -8.20 13.43
CA GLU A 152 20.36 -7.14 12.43
C GLU A 152 19.34 -6.08 12.87
N PHE A 153 18.26 -6.49 13.53
CA PHE A 153 17.30 -5.54 14.06
C PHE A 153 17.92 -4.63 15.13
N GLN A 154 18.76 -5.19 16.01
CA GLN A 154 19.50 -4.39 16.99
C GLN A 154 20.45 -3.42 16.30
N ARG A 155 21.20 -3.87 15.30
CA ARG A 155 22.09 -3.02 14.51
C ARG A 155 21.35 -1.95 13.71
N LEU A 156 20.12 -2.23 13.25
CA LEU A 156 19.31 -1.28 12.50
C LEU A 156 19.03 0.00 13.31
N LYS A 157 18.81 -0.15 14.62
CA LYS A 157 18.60 0.97 15.54
C LYS A 157 19.78 1.95 15.55
N GLU A 158 20.99 1.44 15.48
CA GLU A 158 22.22 2.24 15.54
C GLU A 158 22.62 2.77 14.16
N LEU A 159 22.59 1.90 13.15
CA LEU A 159 23.15 2.19 11.82
C LEU A 159 22.18 2.94 10.90
N ARG A 160 20.87 2.69 11.03
CA ARG A 160 19.84 3.27 10.17
C ARG A 160 18.56 3.62 10.94
N PRO A 161 18.64 4.51 11.94
CA PRO A 161 17.49 4.89 12.77
C PRO A 161 16.29 5.42 11.96
N GLY A 162 16.54 6.11 10.84
CA GLY A 162 15.46 6.59 9.96
C GLY A 162 14.68 5.46 9.27
N LEU A 163 15.35 4.39 8.84
CA LEU A 163 14.67 3.22 8.27
C LEU A 163 13.85 2.50 9.35
N LEU A 164 14.40 2.37 10.56
CA LEU A 164 13.67 1.80 11.69
C LEU A 164 12.40 2.61 11.99
N LEU A 165 12.48 3.95 12.02
CA LEU A 165 11.32 4.81 12.24
C LEU A 165 10.26 4.60 11.17
N ASN A 166 10.64 4.61 9.89
CA ASN A 166 9.73 4.36 8.78
C ASN A 166 9.02 3.00 8.91
N ILE A 167 9.73 1.96 9.33
CA ILE A 167 9.13 0.64 9.55
C ILE A 167 8.19 0.66 10.76
N MET A 168 8.55 1.34 11.84
CA MET A 168 7.73 1.45 13.04
C MET A 168 6.41 2.20 12.80
N GLU A 169 6.41 3.18 11.88
CA GLU A 169 5.20 3.89 11.43
C GLU A 169 4.36 3.09 10.42
N GLY A 170 4.88 1.95 9.95
CA GLY A 170 4.22 1.10 8.97
C GLY A 170 3.00 0.35 9.52
N ILE A 171 2.30 -0.32 8.61
CA ILE A 171 1.11 -1.12 8.90
C ILE A 171 1.50 -2.58 9.06
N LYS A 172 1.20 -3.15 10.23
CA LYS A 172 1.35 -4.59 10.46
C LYS A 172 0.40 -5.38 9.56
N LEU A 173 0.95 -6.30 8.77
CA LEU A 173 0.21 -7.22 7.93
C LEU A 173 0.02 -8.59 8.58
N SER A 174 1.01 -9.05 9.36
CA SER A 174 1.00 -10.38 9.99
C SER A 174 1.87 -10.44 11.25
N GLY A 175 1.61 -11.44 12.10
CA GLY A 175 2.47 -11.83 13.22
C GLY A 175 2.23 -11.02 14.50
N ASN A 176 3.04 -11.33 15.52
CA ASN A 176 3.01 -10.65 16.80
C ASN A 176 4.19 -9.68 16.93
N SER A 177 3.96 -8.44 16.49
CA SER A 177 4.92 -7.34 16.60
C SER A 177 5.35 -7.05 18.04
N LEU A 178 4.48 -7.29 19.02
CA LEU A 178 4.77 -7.03 20.43
C LEU A 178 5.94 -7.89 20.92
N ASN A 179 6.06 -9.13 20.42
CA ASN A 179 7.16 -10.03 20.80
C ASN A 179 8.49 -9.62 20.17
N VAL A 180 8.47 -9.10 18.94
CA VAL A 180 9.66 -8.55 18.28
C VAL A 180 10.15 -7.34 19.06
N PHE A 181 9.25 -6.41 19.39
CA PHE A 181 9.63 -5.18 20.09
C PHE A 181 9.99 -5.40 21.58
N ARG A 182 9.35 -6.36 22.27
CA ARG A 182 9.69 -6.73 23.66
C ARG A 182 11.06 -7.40 23.79
N LYS A 183 11.42 -8.29 22.86
CA LYS A 183 12.76 -8.94 22.84
C LYS A 183 13.91 -7.92 22.77
N ILE A 184 13.65 -6.71 22.30
CA ILE A 184 14.59 -5.59 22.29
C ILE A 184 14.67 -4.96 23.68
N HIS A 185 13.52 -4.63 24.27
CA HIS A 185 13.47 -3.92 25.56
C HIS A 185 14.12 -4.75 26.69
N ASP A 186 13.90 -6.06 26.72
CA ASP A 186 14.45 -6.96 27.76
C ASP A 186 15.98 -7.14 27.67
N LYS A 187 16.59 -6.87 26.51
CA LYS A 187 18.07 -6.88 26.34
C LYS A 187 18.73 -5.51 26.54
N THR A 188 17.95 -4.43 26.68
CA THR A 188 18.49 -3.06 26.82
C THR A 188 18.78 -2.68 28.29
N PHE A 189 18.41 -3.52 29.27
CA PHE A 189 18.58 -3.26 30.72
C PHE A 189 19.38 -4.34 31.47
N LYS A 190 20.16 -5.17 30.77
CA LYS A 190 21.17 -6.02 31.43
C LYS A 190 22.57 -5.45 31.22
N ILE A 191 23.02 -4.79 32.29
CA ILE A 191 24.35 -4.24 32.61
C ILE A 191 24.61 -2.85 32.03
#